data_AF-A0A3M9YUV4-F1
#
_entry.id   AF-A0A3M9YUV4-F1
#
_cell.length_a   1.000
_cell.length_b   1.000
_cell.length_c   1.000
_cell.angle_alpha   90.00
_cell.angle_beta   90.00
_cell.angle_gamma   90.00
#
_symmetry.space_group_name_H-M   'P 1'
#
loop_
_entity.id
_entity.type
_entity.pdbx_description
1 polymer ?
#
loop_
_entity_poly.entity_id
_entity_poly.type
_entity_poly.pdbx_seq_one_letter_code
_entity_poly.pdbx_strand_id
1 'polypeptide(L)'
;MIFRVCLMLWAFCLAVPAHAQSWLRAESDHYIIHARLDEAELRGLMQAAEEFDRVLHGLMPAETQHGRKPELYLTDDASRIARTVNFGATAVCENHAELPAAYALYAHSPTGLPDEGEIFYCISQFHINNAFFRPKPMWLTGGLSHFFATAYRNEDNLFVIGAPKIMRRVRGITRDTVAQALVTQSRHKTEDEYARFLDLSRAMASPLLVEAQFAGVMNRYVDAYVSGRSMEDAARELGDLDVFTERLGRRRYVTPIRRVKVEPPFVAAVAVRPMTADEIALVEVRLERLLETRRDASARKLAALTRRFPGSAAVWFEYAAAEYARVQFSDFDGRPIFRGFGFSNGELIVMANPYSDAEAWRAVNAALAIDPGHAQALRLKAEIMLARLVRAGNPEDDPDYDRVRAMLAPLARDPERHPLAAALYHQSYIEQGREPPEAAFRQLAQAFMTNPGVGDFRYAYATALSRRGQKGEARGLLVSMLNDPGFQAAAWRALEVTQ
;
A
#
# COMPACT_ATOMS: atom_id res chain seq x y z
N MET A 1 59.76 -30.69 -49.42
CA MET A 1 59.15 -30.04 -50.61
C MET A 1 57.83 -29.42 -50.19
N ILE A 2 57.80 -28.08 -50.31
CA ILE A 2 56.65 -27.20 -50.59
C ILE A 2 55.48 -27.20 -49.58
N PHE A 3 55.60 -26.18 -48.74
CA PHE A 3 54.64 -25.48 -47.90
C PHE A 3 53.46 -24.85 -48.67
N ARG A 4 52.39 -24.56 -47.90
CA ARG A 4 51.25 -23.61 -48.12
C ARG A 4 49.98 -24.20 -48.73
N VAL A 5 48.93 -24.30 -47.91
CA VAL A 5 47.76 -23.39 -47.98
C VAL A 5 47.21 -23.20 -46.56
N CYS A 6 47.16 -21.93 -46.14
CA CYS A 6 46.49 -21.47 -44.92
C CYS A 6 44.98 -21.55 -45.07
N LEU A 7 44.28 -22.17 -44.12
CA LEU A 7 42.83 -22.02 -43.96
C LEU A 7 42.58 -21.16 -42.72
N MET A 8 42.27 -19.88 -42.95
CA MET A 8 41.73 -18.97 -41.96
C MET A 8 40.35 -19.48 -41.54
N LEU A 9 40.26 -20.08 -40.35
CA LEU A 9 39.00 -20.30 -39.65
C LEU A 9 38.53 -18.98 -39.06
N TRP A 10 37.64 -18.31 -39.78
CA TRP A 10 36.85 -17.20 -39.26
C TRP A 10 35.89 -17.73 -38.21
N ALA A 11 36.27 -17.60 -36.94
CA ALA A 11 35.39 -17.83 -35.81
C ALA A 11 34.33 -16.72 -35.77
N PHE A 12 33.20 -16.95 -36.44
CA PHE A 12 31.96 -16.23 -36.15
C PHE A 12 31.54 -16.62 -34.73
N CYS A 13 31.99 -15.86 -33.73
CA CYS A 13 31.32 -15.79 -32.46
C CYS A 13 29.91 -15.26 -32.74
N LEU A 14 28.95 -16.18 -32.90
CA LEU A 14 27.54 -15.89 -32.71
C LEU A 14 27.41 -15.40 -31.26
N ALA A 15 27.45 -14.08 -31.08
CA ALA A 15 26.92 -13.44 -29.90
C ALA A 15 25.43 -13.74 -29.92
N VAL A 16 25.03 -14.87 -29.31
CA VAL A 16 23.64 -15.08 -28.92
C VAL A 16 23.31 -13.85 -28.06
N PRO A 17 22.37 -12.98 -28.47
CA PRO A 17 21.96 -11.90 -27.61
C PRO A 17 21.55 -12.57 -26.31
N ALA A 18 22.23 -12.24 -25.21
CA ALA A 18 21.76 -12.63 -23.90
C ALA A 18 20.29 -12.21 -23.87
N HIS A 19 19.37 -13.18 -23.91
CA HIS A 19 17.95 -12.91 -23.85
C HIS A 19 17.75 -12.22 -22.51
N ALA A 20 17.70 -10.89 -22.52
CA ALA A 20 17.28 -10.13 -21.36
C ALA A 20 15.92 -10.70 -21.01
N GLN A 21 15.84 -11.34 -19.83
CA GLN A 21 14.59 -11.92 -19.36
C GLN A 21 13.51 -10.86 -19.53
N SER A 22 12.43 -11.22 -20.23
CA SER A 22 11.30 -10.33 -20.44
C SER A 22 10.57 -10.16 -19.12
N TRP A 23 10.01 -8.97 -18.87
CA TRP A 23 9.10 -8.80 -17.75
C TRP A 23 7.85 -9.65 -17.96
N LEU A 24 7.49 -10.38 -16.91
CA LEU A 24 6.27 -11.17 -16.82
C LEU A 24 5.35 -10.56 -15.76
N ARG A 25 4.04 -10.66 -16.01
CA ARG A 25 2.99 -10.44 -15.03
C ARG A 25 2.37 -11.79 -14.70
N ALA A 26 2.36 -12.14 -13.42
CA ALA A 26 1.61 -13.27 -12.89
C ALA A 26 0.47 -12.78 -11.99
N GLU A 27 -0.66 -13.46 -12.05
CA GLU A 27 -1.82 -13.18 -11.22
C GLU A 27 -2.35 -14.49 -10.62
N SER A 28 -2.60 -14.46 -9.31
CA SER A 28 -3.26 -15.52 -8.54
C SER A 28 -4.56 -15.01 -7.93
N ASP A 29 -5.13 -15.75 -6.97
CA ASP A 29 -6.36 -15.36 -6.29
C ASP A 29 -6.18 -14.07 -5.48
N HIS A 30 -5.07 -13.90 -4.76
CA HIS A 30 -4.87 -12.75 -3.87
C HIS A 30 -3.84 -11.72 -4.35
N TYR A 31 -2.93 -12.08 -5.25
CA TYR A 31 -1.77 -11.25 -5.59
C TYR A 31 -1.54 -11.10 -7.09
N ILE A 32 -0.91 -10.00 -7.46
CA ILE A 32 -0.35 -9.78 -8.81
C ILE A 32 1.15 -9.50 -8.63
N ILE A 33 2.01 -10.27 -9.28
CA ILE A 33 3.47 -10.08 -9.25
C ILE A 33 3.97 -9.73 -10.65
N HIS A 34 4.71 -8.62 -10.73
CA HIS A 34 5.44 -8.18 -11.90
C HIS A 34 6.93 -8.38 -11.66
N ALA A 35 7.59 -9.20 -12.48
CA ALA A 35 9.00 -9.51 -12.27
C ALA A 35 9.71 -9.81 -13.58
N ARG A 36 11.03 -9.64 -13.57
CA ARG A 36 11.92 -10.10 -14.63
C ARG A 36 12.50 -11.45 -14.24
N LEU A 37 11.72 -12.50 -14.42
CA LEU A 37 12.05 -13.90 -14.09
C LEU A 37 11.61 -14.80 -15.25
N ASP A 38 12.08 -16.04 -15.27
CA ASP A 38 11.42 -17.05 -16.10
C ASP A 38 10.06 -17.46 -15.52
N GLU A 39 9.22 -18.07 -16.36
CA GLU A 39 7.86 -18.42 -15.96
C GLU A 39 7.81 -19.47 -14.84
N ALA A 40 8.75 -20.42 -14.82
CA ALA A 40 8.76 -21.48 -13.81
C ALA A 40 9.09 -20.91 -12.42
N GLU A 41 10.09 -20.05 -12.35
CA GLU A 41 10.45 -19.34 -11.12
C GLU A 41 9.32 -18.42 -10.66
N LEU A 42 8.72 -17.64 -11.57
CA LEU A 42 7.61 -16.76 -11.21
C LEU A 42 6.40 -17.54 -10.69
N ARG A 43 6.07 -18.70 -11.26
CA ARG A 43 5.02 -19.59 -10.74
C ARG A 43 5.37 -20.14 -9.36
N GLY A 44 6.63 -20.53 -9.14
CA GLY A 44 7.11 -20.98 -7.83
C GLY A 44 7.02 -19.90 -6.74
N LEU A 45 7.31 -18.65 -7.10
CA LEU A 45 7.15 -17.49 -6.22
C LEU A 45 5.68 -17.19 -5.93
N MET A 46 4.81 -17.24 -6.94
CA MET A 46 3.36 -17.09 -6.74
C MET A 46 2.79 -18.16 -5.81
N GLN A 47 3.23 -19.42 -5.96
CA GLN A 47 2.87 -20.49 -5.03
C GLN A 47 3.33 -20.17 -3.60
N ALA A 48 4.56 -19.70 -3.42
CA ALA A 48 5.09 -19.32 -2.12
C ALA A 48 4.30 -18.18 -1.46
N ALA A 49 3.89 -17.18 -2.25
CA ALA A 49 3.08 -16.06 -1.79
C ALA A 49 1.70 -16.52 -1.27
N GLU A 50 1.01 -17.37 -2.02
CA GLU A 50 -0.30 -17.92 -1.63
C GLU A 50 -0.22 -18.87 -0.43
N GLU A 51 0.84 -19.67 -0.34
CA GLU A 51 1.10 -20.51 0.84
C GLU A 51 1.38 -19.68 2.08
N PHE A 52 2.20 -18.63 1.93
CA PHE A 52 2.53 -17.71 3.01
C PHE A 52 1.31 -16.91 3.49
N ASP A 53 0.41 -16.54 2.57
CA ASP A 53 -0.88 -15.94 2.93
C ASP A 53 -1.71 -16.85 3.86
N ARG A 54 -1.78 -18.16 3.58
CA ARG A 54 -2.45 -19.13 4.49
C ARG A 54 -1.75 -19.21 5.85
N VAL A 55 -0.42 -19.16 5.86
CA VAL A 55 0.36 -19.13 7.11
C VAL A 55 0.00 -17.89 7.93
N LEU A 56 -0.09 -16.72 7.30
CA LEU A 56 -0.51 -15.48 7.96
C LEU A 56 -1.92 -15.60 8.53
N HIS A 57 -2.89 -16.08 7.75
CA HIS A 57 -4.27 -16.29 8.22
C HIS A 57 -4.35 -17.29 9.39
N GLY A 58 -3.48 -18.30 9.43
CA GLY A 58 -3.41 -19.24 10.55
C GLY A 58 -2.81 -18.66 11.83
N LEU A 59 -1.89 -17.70 11.72
CA LEU A 59 -1.23 -17.05 12.87
C LEU A 59 -1.93 -15.78 13.34
N MET A 60 -2.55 -15.08 12.40
CA MET A 60 -3.26 -13.83 12.57
C MET A 60 -4.60 -13.92 11.81
N PRO A 61 -5.61 -14.58 12.39
CA PRO A 61 -6.91 -14.74 11.77
C PRO A 61 -7.53 -13.39 11.42
N ALA A 62 -7.92 -13.23 10.16
CA ALA A 62 -8.47 -12.01 9.63
C ALA A 62 -9.92 -11.76 10.14
N GLU A 63 -10.23 -10.50 10.43
CA GLU A 63 -11.59 -10.00 10.68
C GLU A 63 -12.31 -9.66 9.36
N THR A 64 -11.56 -9.48 8.27
CA THR A 64 -12.03 -9.04 6.96
C THR A 64 -11.33 -9.77 5.82
N GLN A 65 -11.84 -9.61 4.60
CA GLN A 65 -11.16 -10.03 3.38
C GLN A 65 -10.78 -8.79 2.57
N HIS A 66 -9.58 -8.78 1.99
CA HIS A 66 -9.13 -7.68 1.16
C HIS A 66 -9.86 -7.68 -0.18
N GLY A 67 -10.45 -6.54 -0.56
CA GLY A 67 -11.20 -6.44 -1.82
C GLY A 67 -10.32 -6.29 -3.07
N ARG A 68 -9.13 -5.69 -2.93
CA ARG A 68 -8.19 -5.44 -4.03
C ARG A 68 -6.97 -6.35 -3.90
N LYS A 69 -6.51 -6.91 -5.02
CA LYS A 69 -5.25 -7.64 -5.10
C LYS A 69 -4.08 -6.66 -5.05
N PRO A 70 -3.15 -6.78 -4.09
CA PRO A 70 -1.93 -5.99 -4.11
C PRO A 70 -1.07 -6.32 -5.33
N GLU A 71 -0.51 -5.28 -5.95
CA GLU A 71 0.46 -5.39 -7.05
C GLU A 71 1.88 -5.27 -6.52
N LEU A 72 2.68 -6.33 -6.64
CA LEU A 72 4.08 -6.36 -6.25
C LEU A 72 4.96 -6.26 -7.50
N TYR A 73 5.80 -5.24 -7.54
CA TYR A 73 6.83 -5.07 -8.56
C TYR A 73 8.16 -5.54 -7.95
N LEU A 74 8.88 -6.42 -8.65
CA LEU A 74 10.11 -7.01 -8.14
C LEU A 74 11.33 -6.51 -8.92
N THR A 75 12.43 -6.30 -8.21
CA THR A 75 13.73 -6.00 -8.80
C THR A 75 14.83 -6.70 -8.04
N ASP A 76 15.93 -7.00 -8.72
CA ASP A 76 17.19 -7.49 -8.17
C ASP A 76 18.13 -6.36 -7.69
N ASP A 77 17.76 -5.08 -7.86
CA ASP A 77 18.59 -3.91 -7.56
C ASP A 77 17.91 -3.02 -6.50
N ALA A 78 18.36 -3.15 -5.26
CA ALA A 78 17.89 -2.32 -4.14
C ALA A 78 18.08 -0.81 -4.38
N SER A 79 19.04 -0.43 -5.24
CA SER A 79 19.27 0.98 -5.58
C SER A 79 18.12 1.58 -6.38
N ARG A 80 17.39 0.78 -7.18
CA ARG A 80 16.18 1.25 -7.88
C ARG A 80 15.06 1.57 -6.90
N ILE A 81 14.87 0.71 -5.91
CA ILE A 81 13.91 0.92 -4.83
C ILE A 81 14.28 2.19 -4.08
N ALA A 82 15.53 2.31 -3.62
CA ALA A 82 15.99 3.47 -2.87
C ALA A 82 15.82 4.80 -3.63
N ARG A 83 16.07 4.83 -4.94
CA ARG A 83 15.82 6.01 -5.79
C ARG A 83 14.34 6.34 -5.95
N THR A 84 13.48 5.33 -6.01
CA THR A 84 12.02 5.46 -6.16
C THR A 84 11.39 5.98 -4.87
N VAL A 85 11.79 5.43 -3.72
CA VAL A 85 11.27 5.82 -2.40
C VAL A 85 11.97 7.05 -1.80
N ASN A 86 13.03 7.53 -2.46
CA ASN A 86 13.93 8.59 -1.99
C ASN A 86 14.43 8.35 -0.55
N PHE A 87 14.84 7.09 -0.28
CA PHE A 87 15.25 6.58 1.03
C PHE A 87 15.87 5.19 0.89
N GLY A 88 16.93 4.86 1.60
CA GLY A 88 17.52 3.52 1.62
C GLY A 88 16.53 2.47 2.14
N ALA A 89 15.98 1.67 1.23
CA ALA A 89 15.01 0.62 1.52
C ALA A 89 15.17 -0.56 0.56
N THR A 90 14.88 -1.76 1.06
CA THR A 90 14.83 -3.01 0.28
C THR A 90 13.41 -3.38 -0.13
N ALA A 91 12.40 -2.75 0.48
CA ALA A 91 11.01 -2.83 0.06
C ALA A 91 10.22 -1.58 0.48
N VAL A 92 9.14 -1.32 -0.23
CA VAL A 92 8.07 -0.38 0.13
C VAL A 92 6.74 -1.02 -0.23
N CYS A 93 5.74 -0.88 0.63
CA CYS A 93 4.43 -1.50 0.46
C CYS A 93 3.39 -0.52 0.99
N GLU A 94 2.52 -0.02 0.13
CA GLU A 94 1.57 1.05 0.47
C GLU A 94 0.14 0.69 0.10
N ASN A 95 -0.79 1.01 1.01
CA ASN A 95 -2.23 0.83 0.83
C ASN A 95 -2.86 2.10 0.26
N HIS A 96 -2.47 2.47 -0.96
CA HIS A 96 -3.01 3.68 -1.57
C HIS A 96 -4.49 3.49 -1.94
N ALA A 97 -5.29 4.56 -1.87
CA ALA A 97 -6.73 4.53 -2.21
C ALA A 97 -6.99 4.12 -3.67
N GLU A 98 -6.05 4.41 -4.58
CA GLU A 98 -6.12 3.97 -5.98
C GLU A 98 -5.73 2.50 -6.14
N LEU A 99 -4.57 2.10 -5.60
CA LEU A 99 -3.98 0.79 -5.84
C LEU A 99 -3.10 0.39 -4.63
N PRO A 100 -3.29 -0.78 -4.02
CA PRO A 100 -2.31 -1.32 -3.10
C PRO A 100 -1.10 -1.81 -3.90
N ALA A 101 0.06 -1.21 -3.68
CA ALA A 101 1.25 -1.48 -4.49
C ALA A 101 2.50 -1.64 -3.63
N ALA A 102 3.41 -2.48 -4.11
CA ALA A 102 4.71 -2.69 -3.48
C ALA A 102 5.84 -2.68 -4.51
N TYR A 103 7.01 -2.17 -4.10
CA TYR A 103 8.26 -2.37 -4.82
C TYR A 103 9.22 -3.10 -3.89
N ALA A 104 9.60 -4.33 -4.22
CA ALA A 104 10.36 -5.20 -3.33
C ALA A 104 11.60 -5.78 -4.02
N LEU A 105 12.68 -5.92 -3.24
CA LEU A 105 13.88 -6.61 -3.66
C LEU A 105 13.58 -8.11 -3.71
N TYR A 106 13.83 -8.73 -4.84
CA TYR A 106 13.85 -10.17 -4.99
C TYR A 106 15.25 -10.56 -5.41
N ALA A 107 16.02 -11.07 -4.45
CA ALA A 107 17.40 -11.42 -4.63
C ALA A 107 17.58 -12.93 -4.51
N HIS A 108 18.69 -13.41 -5.05
CA HIS A 108 19.15 -14.78 -4.86
C HIS A 108 20.37 -14.77 -3.95
N SER A 109 20.43 -15.75 -3.05
CA SER A 109 21.63 -16.03 -2.27
C SER A 109 22.83 -16.34 -3.18
N PRO A 110 24.08 -16.27 -2.67
CA PRO A 110 25.26 -16.69 -3.44
C PRO A 110 25.19 -18.14 -3.94
N THR A 111 24.39 -18.99 -3.28
CA THR A 111 24.12 -20.38 -3.68
C THR A 111 22.95 -20.52 -4.65
N GLY A 112 22.39 -19.41 -5.14
CA GLY A 112 21.31 -19.37 -6.13
C GLY A 112 19.91 -19.61 -5.59
N LEU A 113 19.74 -19.77 -4.27
CA LEU A 113 18.42 -19.92 -3.66
C LEU A 113 17.70 -18.57 -3.59
N PRO A 114 16.42 -18.49 -3.99
CA PRO A 114 15.59 -17.31 -3.80
C PRO A 114 15.55 -16.82 -2.35
N ASP A 115 15.47 -15.50 -2.15
CA ASP A 115 15.11 -14.87 -0.88
C ASP A 115 13.77 -14.13 -1.04
N GLU A 116 12.69 -14.75 -0.56
CA GLU A 116 11.34 -14.19 -0.60
C GLU A 116 11.03 -13.20 0.54
N GLY A 117 12.01 -12.89 1.42
CA GLY A 117 11.73 -12.18 2.66
C GLY A 117 11.10 -10.79 2.50
N GLU A 118 11.47 -10.04 1.47
CA GLU A 118 10.87 -8.71 1.19
C GLU A 118 9.46 -8.83 0.58
N ILE A 119 9.17 -9.94 -0.11
CA ILE A 119 7.83 -10.26 -0.58
C ILE A 119 6.94 -10.60 0.63
N PHE A 120 7.44 -11.44 1.54
CA PHE A 120 6.74 -11.76 2.79
C PHE A 120 6.56 -10.54 3.69
N TYR A 121 7.52 -9.62 3.72
CA TYR A 121 7.37 -8.32 4.38
C TYR A 121 6.16 -7.56 3.83
N CYS A 122 6.04 -7.41 2.51
CA CYS A 122 4.93 -6.70 1.88
C CYS A 122 3.59 -7.41 2.01
N ILE A 123 3.54 -8.74 1.83
CA ILE A 123 2.32 -9.52 2.05
C ILE A 123 1.83 -9.35 3.50
N SER A 124 2.75 -9.36 4.47
CA SER A 124 2.42 -9.11 5.88
C SER A 124 1.92 -7.69 6.12
N GLN A 125 2.52 -6.67 5.48
CA GLN A 125 2.02 -5.29 5.54
C GLN A 125 0.59 -5.19 5.01
N PHE A 126 0.28 -5.82 3.88
CA PHE A 126 -1.07 -5.81 3.31
C PHE A 126 -2.08 -6.50 4.23
N HIS A 127 -1.72 -7.67 4.76
CA HIS A 127 -2.52 -8.41 5.74
C HIS A 127 -2.80 -7.59 6.99
N ILE A 128 -1.75 -7.11 7.65
CA ILE A 128 -1.87 -6.35 8.90
C ILE A 128 -2.77 -5.12 8.72
N ASN A 129 -2.65 -4.41 7.59
CA ASN A 129 -3.40 -3.17 7.39
C ASN A 129 -4.85 -3.42 6.95
N ASN A 130 -5.14 -4.48 6.19
CA ASN A 130 -6.46 -4.64 5.58
C ASN A 130 -7.28 -5.82 6.12
N ALA A 131 -6.73 -6.66 7.00
CA ALA A 131 -7.40 -7.85 7.54
C ALA A 131 -8.09 -7.55 8.88
N PHE A 132 -7.99 -6.31 9.35
CA PHE A 132 -8.44 -5.88 10.67
C PHE A 132 -9.03 -4.48 10.60
N PHE A 133 -10.11 -4.24 11.34
CA PHE A 133 -10.72 -2.91 11.40
C PHE A 133 -9.98 -1.95 12.33
N ARG A 134 -9.13 -2.46 13.21
CA ARG A 134 -8.44 -1.65 14.22
C ARG A 134 -7.12 -1.14 13.65
N PRO A 135 -6.92 0.18 13.48
CA PRO A 135 -5.63 0.75 13.12
C PRO A 135 -4.56 0.35 14.13
N LYS A 136 -3.32 0.22 13.67
CA LYS A 136 -2.19 -0.25 14.48
C LYS A 136 -1.06 0.77 14.43
N PRO A 137 -0.34 0.99 15.53
CA PRO A 137 0.79 1.90 15.53
C PRO A 137 1.94 1.35 14.69
N MET A 138 2.78 2.28 14.21
CA MET A 138 3.87 1.98 13.28
C MET A 138 4.83 0.90 13.79
N TRP A 139 5.17 0.91 15.08
CA TRP A 139 6.08 -0.09 15.65
C TRP A 139 5.50 -1.51 15.58
N LEU A 140 4.18 -1.65 15.75
CA LEU A 140 3.55 -2.97 15.74
C LEU A 140 3.46 -3.49 14.30
N THR A 141 2.99 -2.65 13.38
CA THR A 141 2.90 -2.99 11.95
C THR A 141 4.27 -3.30 11.37
N GLY A 142 5.24 -2.38 11.50
CA GLY A 142 6.61 -2.58 11.01
C GLY A 142 7.30 -3.76 11.70
N GLY A 143 7.13 -3.91 13.01
CA GLY A 143 7.74 -4.99 13.79
C GLY A 143 7.24 -6.38 13.39
N LEU A 144 5.93 -6.55 13.22
CA LEU A 144 5.35 -7.81 12.76
C LEU A 144 5.74 -8.12 11.32
N SER A 145 5.68 -7.14 10.41
CA SER A 145 6.10 -7.35 9.02
C SER A 145 7.57 -7.75 8.93
N HIS A 146 8.46 -7.13 9.72
CA HIS A 146 9.86 -7.53 9.79
C HIS A 146 10.07 -8.91 10.45
N PHE A 147 9.22 -9.31 11.40
CA PHE A 147 9.26 -10.66 11.97
C PHE A 147 8.89 -11.71 10.92
N PHE A 148 7.84 -11.45 10.14
CA PHE A 148 7.39 -12.34 9.07
C PHE A 148 8.32 -12.37 7.86
N ALA A 149 9.04 -11.28 7.59
CA ALA A 149 10.07 -11.21 6.55
C ALA A 149 11.24 -12.19 6.75
N THR A 150 11.37 -12.81 7.93
CA THR A 150 12.36 -13.85 8.19
C THR A 150 11.86 -15.26 7.86
N ALA A 151 10.62 -15.38 7.38
CA ALA A 151 10.05 -16.66 7.00
C ALA A 151 10.79 -17.25 5.78
N TYR A 152 10.97 -18.57 5.77
CA TYR A 152 11.47 -19.32 4.62
C TYR A 152 10.89 -20.74 4.63
N ARG A 153 10.93 -21.42 3.48
CA ARG A 153 10.56 -22.83 3.37
C ARG A 153 11.79 -23.71 3.59
N ASN A 154 11.69 -24.68 4.50
CA ASN A 154 12.76 -25.67 4.68
C ASN A 154 12.62 -26.85 3.71
N GLU A 155 13.56 -27.79 3.76
CA GLU A 155 13.59 -29.00 2.93
C GLU A 155 12.35 -29.91 3.09
N ASP A 156 11.67 -29.84 4.24
CA ASP A 156 10.43 -30.58 4.53
C ASP A 156 9.16 -29.86 4.04
N ASN A 157 9.30 -28.78 3.25
CA ASN A 157 8.21 -27.89 2.83
C ASN A 157 7.41 -27.28 4.00
N LEU A 158 8.06 -27.07 5.15
CA LEU A 158 7.49 -26.33 6.27
C LEU A 158 7.91 -24.87 6.19
N PHE A 159 6.97 -23.97 6.48
CA PHE A 159 7.29 -22.57 6.72
C PHE A 159 7.94 -22.43 8.09
N VAL A 160 9.17 -21.96 8.10
CA VAL A 160 9.93 -21.64 9.30
C VAL A 160 9.82 -20.13 9.52
N ILE A 161 9.22 -19.70 10.62
CA ILE A 161 8.88 -18.30 10.89
C ILE A 161 9.60 -17.84 12.15
N GLY A 162 10.07 -16.59 12.15
CA GLY A 162 10.87 -16.06 13.25
C GLY A 162 12.31 -16.58 13.24
N ALA A 163 12.76 -17.17 12.13
CA ALA A 163 14.14 -17.58 11.99
C ALA A 163 15.09 -16.38 12.09
N PRO A 164 16.32 -16.58 12.59
CA PRO A 164 17.36 -15.57 12.47
C PRO A 164 17.76 -15.44 10.99
N LYS A 165 17.11 -14.53 10.25
CA LYS A 165 17.67 -14.01 8.99
C LYS A 165 19.01 -13.34 9.30
N ILE A 166 19.85 -13.07 8.29
CA ILE A 166 20.99 -12.14 8.39
C ILE A 166 20.46 -10.70 8.57
N MET A 167 19.56 -10.50 9.54
CA MET A 167 19.09 -9.21 10.01
C MET A 167 20.00 -8.75 11.14
N ARG A 168 20.25 -7.45 11.19
CA ARG A 168 21.15 -6.85 12.16
C ARG A 168 20.72 -7.23 13.59
N ARG A 169 21.68 -7.64 14.41
CA ARG A 169 21.44 -7.86 15.85
C ARG A 169 20.99 -6.54 16.47
N VAL A 170 19.83 -6.53 17.12
CA VAL A 170 19.33 -5.33 17.81
C VAL A 170 20.32 -4.94 18.91
N ARG A 171 20.76 -3.68 18.90
CA ARG A 171 21.67 -3.09 19.91
C ARG A 171 20.97 -1.92 20.59
N GLY A 172 21.37 -1.62 21.83
CA GLY A 172 20.83 -0.45 22.55
C GLY A 172 19.36 -0.57 22.93
N ILE A 173 18.88 -1.77 23.28
CA ILE A 173 17.55 -1.93 23.88
C ILE A 173 17.63 -1.38 25.30
N THR A 174 16.98 -0.24 25.53
CA THR A 174 16.92 0.49 26.79
C THR A 174 15.48 0.93 27.01
N ARG A 175 15.13 1.28 28.24
CA ARG A 175 13.79 1.79 28.58
C ARG A 175 13.40 2.97 27.67
N ASP A 176 14.33 3.90 27.46
CA ASP A 176 14.11 5.11 26.67
C ASP A 176 13.94 4.81 25.18
N THR A 177 14.75 3.91 24.62
CA THR A 177 14.59 3.52 23.20
C THR A 177 13.28 2.77 22.94
N VAL A 178 12.83 1.94 23.89
CA VAL A 178 11.51 1.29 23.83
C VAL A 178 10.39 2.33 23.96
N ALA A 179 10.46 3.25 24.92
CA ALA A 179 9.47 4.32 25.08
C ALA A 179 9.35 5.18 23.81
N GLN A 180 10.50 5.57 23.22
CA GLN A 180 10.53 6.33 21.98
C GLN A 180 9.90 5.58 20.80
N ALA A 181 10.14 4.27 20.69
CA ALA A 181 9.53 3.45 19.63
C ALA A 181 8.01 3.39 19.75
N LEU A 182 7.47 3.30 20.98
CA LEU A 182 6.03 3.21 21.23
C LEU A 182 5.26 4.46 20.79
N VAL A 183 5.89 5.64 20.86
CA VAL A 183 5.29 6.93 20.50
C VAL A 183 5.64 7.38 19.07
N THR A 184 6.39 6.57 18.31
CA THR A 184 6.81 6.94 16.96
C THR A 184 5.64 6.76 15.99
N GLN A 185 5.26 7.86 15.31
CA GLN A 185 4.14 7.89 14.37
C GLN A 185 4.55 8.14 12.91
N SER A 186 5.79 8.53 12.65
CA SER A 186 6.26 8.83 11.28
C SER A 186 7.62 8.20 11.01
N ARG A 187 7.96 8.04 9.72
CA ARG A 187 9.30 7.64 9.30
C ARG A 187 10.33 8.61 9.87
N HIS A 188 11.47 8.07 10.32
CA HIS A 188 12.58 8.87 10.82
C HIS A 188 13.26 9.64 9.68
N LYS A 189 14.01 10.68 10.05
CA LYS A 189 14.73 11.52 9.07
C LYS A 189 15.87 10.78 8.40
N THR A 190 16.59 9.95 9.15
CA THR A 190 17.73 9.19 8.63
C THR A 190 17.40 7.70 8.47
N GLU A 191 18.05 7.08 7.48
CA GLU A 191 17.94 5.65 7.18
C GLU A 191 18.38 4.78 8.36
N ASP A 192 19.49 5.14 8.99
CA ASP A 192 20.04 4.41 10.13
C ASP A 192 19.13 4.46 11.37
N GLU A 193 18.47 5.59 11.63
CA GLU A 193 17.47 5.68 12.70
C GLU A 193 16.25 4.82 12.38
N TYR A 194 15.74 4.90 11.15
CA TYR A 194 14.57 4.12 10.75
C TYR A 194 14.84 2.61 10.79
N ALA A 195 16.00 2.17 10.29
CA ALA A 195 16.42 0.78 10.37
C ALA A 195 16.58 0.31 11.83
N ARG A 196 17.10 1.16 12.73
CA ARG A 196 17.18 0.84 14.18
C ARG A 196 15.80 0.74 14.81
N PHE A 197 14.90 1.64 14.45
CA PHE A 197 13.51 1.60 14.90
C PHE A 197 12.80 0.32 14.45
N LEU A 198 12.94 -0.09 13.19
CA LEU A 198 12.33 -1.31 12.67
C LEU A 198 12.91 -2.58 13.31
N ASP A 199 14.23 -2.61 13.52
CA ASP A 199 14.92 -3.68 14.26
C ASP A 199 14.37 -3.83 15.69
N LEU A 200 14.24 -2.72 16.41
CA LEU A 200 13.70 -2.69 17.76
C LEU A 200 12.22 -3.10 17.77
N SER A 201 11.42 -2.57 16.83
CA SER A 201 10.02 -2.88 16.64
C SER A 201 9.78 -4.39 16.45
N ARG A 202 10.61 -5.05 15.63
CA ARG A 202 10.57 -6.51 15.47
C ARG A 202 10.86 -7.25 16.77
N ALA A 203 11.87 -6.80 17.51
CA ALA A 203 12.19 -7.40 18.81
C ALA A 203 11.04 -7.23 19.82
N MET A 204 10.34 -6.09 19.79
CA MET A 204 9.18 -5.81 20.64
C MET A 204 7.93 -6.60 20.24
N ALA A 205 7.65 -6.73 18.94
CA ALA A 205 6.41 -7.33 18.44
C ALA A 205 6.44 -8.87 18.45
N SER A 206 7.60 -9.47 18.12
CA SER A 206 7.71 -10.93 18.00
C SER A 206 7.25 -11.73 19.24
N PRO A 207 7.57 -11.35 20.50
CA PRO A 207 7.12 -12.10 21.68
C PRO A 207 5.60 -12.09 21.83
N LEU A 208 4.95 -11.00 21.43
CA LEU A 208 3.50 -10.81 21.55
C LEU A 208 2.72 -11.77 20.65
N LEU A 209 3.35 -12.25 19.57
CA LEU A 209 2.74 -13.17 18.63
C LEU A 209 2.96 -14.65 18.99
N VAL A 210 4.13 -15.00 19.52
CA VAL A 210 4.55 -16.42 19.63
C VAL A 210 4.69 -16.96 21.04
N GLU A 211 4.66 -16.13 22.08
CA GLU A 211 4.83 -16.61 23.46
C GLU A 211 3.54 -16.59 24.26
N ALA A 212 3.25 -17.72 24.91
CA ALA A 212 2.06 -17.89 25.72
C ALA A 212 1.91 -16.84 26.83
N GLN A 213 3.03 -16.39 27.42
CA GLN A 213 3.01 -15.36 28.48
C GLN A 213 2.51 -13.99 28.01
N PHE A 214 2.56 -13.70 26.71
CA PHE A 214 2.06 -12.46 26.12
C PHE A 214 0.69 -12.65 25.44
N ALA A 215 0.03 -13.79 25.66
CA ALA A 215 -1.29 -14.06 25.10
C ALA A 215 -2.28 -12.92 25.45
N GLY A 216 -2.92 -12.37 24.42
CA GLY A 216 -3.89 -11.27 24.53
C GLY A 216 -3.30 -9.89 24.81
N VAL A 217 -2.00 -9.76 25.11
CA VAL A 217 -1.36 -8.45 25.35
C VAL A 217 -1.47 -7.54 24.13
N MET A 218 -1.17 -8.07 22.94
CA MET A 218 -1.30 -7.32 21.68
C MET A 218 -2.72 -6.80 21.46
N ASN A 219 -3.74 -7.63 21.71
CA ASN A 219 -5.14 -7.23 21.54
C ASN A 219 -5.51 -6.10 22.50
N ARG A 220 -5.18 -6.23 23.80
CA ARG A 220 -5.46 -5.16 24.78
C ARG A 220 -4.72 -3.87 24.45
N TYR A 221 -3.46 -3.96 24.01
CA TYR A 221 -2.69 -2.80 23.57
C TYR A 221 -3.35 -2.10 22.38
N VAL A 222 -3.76 -2.86 21.35
CA VAL A 222 -4.47 -2.30 20.18
C VAL A 222 -5.81 -1.71 20.60
N ASP A 223 -6.57 -2.35 21.50
CA ASP A 223 -7.84 -1.83 22.01
C ASP A 223 -7.65 -0.51 22.77
N ALA A 224 -6.60 -0.42 23.60
CA ALA A 224 -6.22 0.81 24.28
C ALA A 224 -5.84 1.90 23.27
N TYR A 225 -5.05 1.56 22.25
CA TYR A 225 -4.63 2.48 21.18
C TYR A 225 -5.81 3.04 20.38
N VAL A 226 -6.74 2.19 19.94
CA VAL A 226 -7.90 2.63 19.14
C VAL A 226 -9.01 3.26 19.98
N SER A 227 -8.94 3.18 21.31
CA SER A 227 -9.86 3.90 22.21
C SER A 227 -9.51 5.39 22.38
N GLY A 228 -8.44 5.86 21.74
CA GLY A 228 -7.98 7.25 21.83
C GLY A 228 -7.15 7.55 23.08
N ARG A 229 -6.75 6.55 23.87
CA ARG A 229 -5.74 6.74 24.92
C ARG A 229 -4.42 7.18 24.29
N SER A 230 -3.62 7.96 25.03
CA SER A 230 -2.28 8.30 24.56
C SER A 230 -1.44 7.04 24.37
N MET A 231 -0.43 7.11 23.51
CA MET A 231 0.44 5.97 23.24
C MET A 231 1.19 5.52 24.51
N GLU A 232 1.52 6.44 25.41
CA GLU A 232 2.12 6.17 26.72
C GLU A 232 1.15 5.44 27.65
N ASP A 233 -0.13 5.82 27.65
CA ASP A 233 -1.15 5.17 28.45
C ASP A 233 -1.47 3.76 27.92
N ALA A 234 -1.55 3.60 26.59
CA ALA A 234 -1.73 2.31 25.94
C ALA A 234 -0.55 1.35 26.22
N ALA A 235 0.68 1.88 26.31
CA ALA A 235 1.87 1.10 26.62
C ALA A 235 1.80 0.36 27.97
N ARG A 236 0.95 0.79 28.91
CA ARG A 236 0.75 0.08 30.19
C ARG A 236 0.22 -1.35 30.00
N GLU A 237 -0.44 -1.63 28.89
CA GLU A 237 -0.91 -2.99 28.55
C GLU A 237 0.24 -3.98 28.31
N LEU A 238 1.45 -3.48 27.99
CA LEU A 238 2.67 -4.27 27.84
C LEU A 238 3.27 -4.69 29.20
N GLY A 239 2.74 -4.16 30.31
CA GLY A 239 3.26 -4.35 31.67
C GLY A 239 4.30 -3.31 32.05
N ASP A 240 5.11 -3.64 33.06
CA ASP A 240 6.22 -2.78 33.49
C ASP A 240 7.27 -2.69 32.37
N LEU A 241 7.56 -1.46 31.95
CA LEU A 241 8.42 -1.20 30.80
C LEU A 241 9.88 -1.59 31.05
N ASP A 242 10.36 -1.48 32.29
CA ASP A 242 11.71 -1.88 32.68
C ASP A 242 11.84 -3.40 32.63
N VAL A 243 10.84 -4.12 33.16
CA VAL A 243 10.76 -5.58 33.06
C VAL A 243 10.64 -6.03 31.60
N PHE A 244 9.84 -5.34 30.78
CA PHE A 244 9.70 -5.66 29.36
C PHE A 244 11.04 -5.46 28.63
N THR A 245 11.72 -4.34 28.86
CA THR A 245 13.04 -4.02 28.30
C THR A 245 14.08 -5.06 28.69
N GLU A 246 14.14 -5.44 29.97
CA GLU A 246 15.08 -6.46 30.45
C GLU A 246 14.85 -7.81 29.74
N ARG A 247 13.59 -8.22 29.59
CA ARG A 247 13.22 -9.44 28.86
C ARG A 247 13.68 -9.37 27.41
N LEU A 248 13.42 -8.27 26.71
CA LEU A 248 13.88 -8.06 25.32
C LEU A 248 15.42 -8.18 25.22
N GLY A 249 16.14 -7.62 26.19
CA GLY A 249 17.60 -7.73 26.29
C GLY A 249 18.11 -9.19 26.39
N ARG A 250 17.38 -10.06 27.11
CA ARG A 250 17.71 -11.50 27.25
C ARG A 250 17.46 -12.31 25.98
N ARG A 251 16.52 -11.90 25.12
CA ARG A 251 16.17 -12.58 23.85
C ARG A 251 17.25 -12.50 22.77
N ARG A 252 18.34 -11.78 23.02
CA ARG A 252 19.46 -11.61 22.08
C ARG A 252 20.17 -12.91 21.65
N TYR A 253 19.79 -14.06 22.22
CA TYR A 253 20.45 -15.36 22.05
C TYR A 253 19.49 -16.50 21.66
N VAL A 254 18.18 -16.38 21.88
CA VAL A 254 17.18 -17.42 21.55
C VAL A 254 15.97 -16.75 20.93
N THR A 255 15.78 -16.96 19.62
CA THR A 255 14.57 -16.54 18.91
C THR A 255 13.63 -17.72 18.84
N PRO A 256 12.42 -17.66 19.42
CA PRO A 256 11.44 -18.73 19.22
C PRO A 256 11.06 -18.80 17.75
N ILE A 257 11.34 -19.94 17.14
CA ILE A 257 11.01 -20.27 15.75
C ILE A 257 9.74 -21.10 15.77
N ARG A 258 8.80 -20.78 14.87
CA ARG A 258 7.61 -21.61 14.63
C ARG A 258 7.74 -22.31 13.30
N ARG A 259 7.41 -23.61 13.27
CA ARG A 259 7.27 -24.38 12.04
C ARG A 259 5.80 -24.57 11.75
N VAL A 260 5.37 -24.17 10.56
CA VAL A 260 3.98 -24.23 10.13
C VAL A 260 3.91 -25.06 8.87
N LYS A 261 3.06 -26.08 8.89
CA LYS A 261 2.71 -26.85 7.71
C LYS A 261 1.47 -26.22 7.06
N VAL A 262 1.51 -26.02 5.75
CA VAL A 262 0.34 -25.56 5.00
C VAL A 262 -0.52 -26.78 4.66
N GLU A 263 -1.71 -26.85 5.24
CA GLU A 263 -2.65 -27.97 5.09
C GLU A 263 -4.06 -27.48 4.75
N PRO A 264 -4.79 -28.12 3.83
CA PRO A 264 -4.28 -29.14 2.90
C PRO A 264 -3.32 -28.52 1.85
N PRO A 265 -2.39 -29.31 1.29
CA PRO A 265 -1.56 -28.84 0.19
C PRO A 265 -2.45 -28.47 -1.01
N PHE A 266 -2.01 -27.48 -1.78
CA PHE A 266 -2.73 -26.99 -2.95
C PHE A 266 -1.76 -26.44 -3.99
N VAL A 267 -2.22 -26.33 -5.23
CA VAL A 267 -1.50 -25.65 -6.31
C VAL A 267 -2.26 -24.37 -6.62
N ALA A 268 -1.60 -23.23 -6.51
CA ALA A 268 -2.17 -21.93 -6.82
C ALA A 268 -2.54 -21.86 -8.32
N ALA A 269 -3.75 -21.36 -8.61
CA ALA A 269 -4.13 -21.03 -9.97
C ALA A 269 -3.40 -19.75 -10.38
N VAL A 270 -2.43 -19.85 -11.30
CA VAL A 270 -1.60 -18.71 -11.72
C VAL A 270 -1.73 -18.46 -13.21
N ALA A 271 -2.21 -17.28 -13.58
CA ALA A 271 -2.21 -16.78 -14.95
C ALA A 271 -0.94 -15.95 -15.18
N VAL A 272 -0.09 -16.37 -16.13
CA VAL A 272 1.16 -15.67 -16.48
C VAL A 272 1.06 -15.14 -17.90
N ARG A 273 1.52 -13.91 -18.12
CA ARG A 273 1.66 -13.32 -19.44
C ARG A 273 2.90 -12.43 -19.53
N PRO A 274 3.46 -12.22 -20.74
CA PRO A 274 4.45 -11.17 -20.95
C PRO A 274 3.84 -9.79 -20.70
N MET A 275 4.67 -8.87 -20.22
CA MET A 275 4.34 -7.44 -20.15
C MET A 275 4.67 -6.75 -21.47
N THR A 276 3.83 -5.80 -21.85
CA THR A 276 4.01 -4.91 -23.00
C THR A 276 5.07 -3.83 -22.71
N ALA A 277 5.61 -3.21 -23.76
CA ALA A 277 6.69 -2.24 -23.62
C ALA A 277 6.28 -0.97 -22.84
N ASP A 278 5.02 -0.55 -22.96
CA ASP A 278 4.43 0.55 -22.21
C ASP A 278 4.19 0.18 -20.74
N GLU A 279 3.69 -1.03 -20.44
CA GLU A 279 3.59 -1.52 -19.05
C GLU A 279 4.95 -1.53 -18.35
N ILE A 280 6.00 -2.01 -19.02
CA ILE A 280 7.36 -2.04 -18.48
C ILE A 280 7.87 -0.61 -18.21
N ALA A 281 7.61 0.33 -19.13
CA ALA A 281 8.03 1.72 -18.99
C ALA A 281 7.34 2.44 -17.82
N LEU A 282 6.18 1.95 -17.37
CA LEU A 282 5.43 2.53 -16.26
C LEU A 282 5.88 2.06 -14.88
N VAL A 283 6.53 0.89 -14.75
CA VAL A 283 6.83 0.24 -13.45
C VAL A 283 7.38 1.22 -12.41
N GLU A 284 8.55 1.81 -12.65
CA GLU A 284 9.20 2.69 -11.66
C GLU A 284 8.45 4.01 -11.48
N VAL A 285 8.02 4.65 -12.57
CA VAL A 285 7.40 5.98 -12.51
C VAL A 285 6.00 5.98 -11.91
N ARG A 286 5.24 4.88 -12.06
CA ARG A 286 3.96 4.66 -11.38
C ARG A 286 4.18 4.61 -9.86
N LEU A 287 5.19 3.89 -9.40
CA LEU A 287 5.53 3.80 -7.98
C LEU A 287 6.00 5.15 -7.44
N GLU A 288 6.85 5.89 -8.16
CA GLU A 288 7.22 7.27 -7.77
C GLU A 288 5.99 8.19 -7.63
N ARG A 289 4.98 8.03 -8.51
CA ARG A 289 3.73 8.79 -8.45
C ARG A 289 2.91 8.41 -7.23
N LEU A 290 2.66 7.11 -7.02
CA LEU A 290 1.83 6.61 -5.91
C LEU A 290 2.43 6.90 -4.54
N LEU A 291 3.76 6.92 -4.42
CA LEU A 291 4.46 7.26 -3.19
C LEU A 291 4.67 8.77 -3.02
N GLU A 292 4.30 9.57 -4.02
CA GLU A 292 4.43 11.03 -4.04
C GLU A 292 5.85 11.56 -3.81
N THR A 293 6.88 10.74 -4.01
CA THR A 293 8.27 11.06 -3.63
C THR A 293 8.92 12.08 -4.56
N ARG A 294 8.50 12.13 -5.83
CA ARG A 294 9.13 12.96 -6.88
C ARG A 294 8.11 13.59 -7.84
N ARG A 295 6.96 14.04 -7.33
CA ARG A 295 5.79 14.56 -8.08
C ARG A 295 6.11 15.26 -9.41
N ASP A 296 6.86 16.36 -9.38
CA ASP A 296 7.20 17.12 -10.61
C ASP A 296 8.06 16.35 -11.60
N ALA A 297 9.00 15.54 -11.10
CA ALA A 297 9.87 14.72 -11.96
C ALA A 297 9.08 13.56 -12.57
N SER A 298 8.20 12.91 -11.80
CA SER A 298 7.35 11.82 -12.26
C SER A 298 6.37 12.31 -13.33
N ALA A 299 5.75 13.47 -13.15
CA ALA A 299 4.88 14.08 -14.15
C ALA A 299 5.62 14.38 -15.47
N ARG A 300 6.83 14.95 -15.43
CA ARG A 300 7.67 15.16 -16.63
C ARG A 300 8.05 13.85 -17.32
N LYS A 301 8.41 12.81 -16.56
CA LYS A 301 8.72 11.48 -17.11
C LYS A 301 7.49 10.89 -17.81
N LEU A 302 6.32 10.96 -17.18
CA LEU A 302 5.05 10.47 -17.74
C LEU A 302 4.65 11.25 -19.00
N ALA A 303 4.84 12.58 -19.03
CA ALA A 303 4.65 13.40 -20.23
C ALA A 303 5.58 12.99 -21.39
N ALA A 304 6.80 12.53 -21.10
CA ALA A 304 7.68 11.97 -22.13
C ALA A 304 7.19 10.61 -22.62
N LEU A 305 6.63 9.78 -21.72
CA LEU A 305 6.08 8.48 -22.07
C LEU A 305 4.83 8.58 -22.96
N THR A 306 3.96 9.58 -22.79
CA THR A 306 2.80 9.78 -23.68
C THR A 306 3.20 10.06 -25.12
N ARG A 307 4.37 10.67 -25.36
CA ARG A 307 4.95 10.86 -26.70
C ARG A 307 5.54 9.57 -27.26
N ARG A 308 6.12 8.72 -26.40
CA ARG A 308 6.72 7.44 -26.78
C ARG A 308 5.66 6.35 -27.04
N PHE A 309 4.57 6.39 -26.28
CA PHE A 309 3.47 5.42 -26.32
C PHE A 309 2.12 6.12 -26.52
N PRO A 310 1.92 6.82 -27.65
CA PRO A 310 0.72 7.64 -27.86
C PRO A 310 -0.58 6.82 -27.90
N GLY A 311 -0.51 5.52 -28.21
CA GLY A 311 -1.64 4.60 -28.22
C GLY A 311 -1.86 3.83 -26.92
N SER A 312 -1.16 4.15 -25.83
CA SER A 312 -1.35 3.46 -24.55
C SER A 312 -2.27 4.26 -23.62
N ALA A 313 -3.50 3.77 -23.42
CA ALA A 313 -4.45 4.38 -22.49
C ALA A 313 -3.89 4.44 -21.06
N ALA A 314 -3.17 3.39 -20.63
CA ALA A 314 -2.55 3.32 -19.31
C ALA A 314 -1.50 4.43 -19.12
N VAL A 315 -0.64 4.69 -20.12
CA VAL A 315 0.35 5.76 -20.04
C VAL A 315 -0.30 7.14 -19.94
N TRP A 316 -1.36 7.38 -20.73
CA TRP A 316 -2.12 8.62 -20.64
C TRP A 316 -2.84 8.78 -19.29
N PHE A 317 -3.39 7.70 -18.74
CA PHE A 317 -4.00 7.69 -17.41
C PHE A 317 -2.97 8.05 -16.33
N GLU A 318 -1.81 7.40 -16.32
CA GLU A 318 -0.77 7.67 -15.32
C GLU A 318 -0.29 9.12 -15.39
N TYR A 319 -0.11 9.67 -16.60
CA TYR A 319 0.20 11.08 -16.79
C TYR A 319 -0.90 11.99 -16.26
N ALA A 320 -2.16 11.70 -16.56
CA ALA A 320 -3.30 12.46 -16.04
C ALA A 320 -3.35 12.45 -14.50
N ALA A 321 -3.13 11.28 -13.89
CA ALA A 321 -3.11 11.12 -12.45
C ALA A 321 -1.94 11.89 -11.81
N ALA A 322 -0.77 11.92 -12.44
CA ALA A 322 0.38 12.67 -11.96
C ALA A 322 0.14 14.19 -12.01
N GLU A 323 -0.42 14.72 -13.10
CA GLU A 323 -0.76 16.14 -13.18
C GLU A 323 -1.87 16.51 -12.19
N TYR A 324 -2.88 15.64 -12.01
CA TYR A 324 -3.93 15.90 -11.03
C TYR A 324 -3.42 15.89 -9.58
N ALA A 325 -2.50 14.98 -9.25
CA ALA A 325 -1.85 14.97 -7.94
C ALA A 325 -1.07 16.29 -7.65
N ARG A 326 -0.51 16.94 -8.68
CA ARG A 326 0.13 18.26 -8.52
C ARG A 326 -0.88 19.34 -8.15
N VAL A 327 -2.06 19.32 -8.79
CA VAL A 327 -3.18 20.23 -8.48
C VAL A 327 -3.67 20.02 -7.04
N GLN A 328 -3.88 18.77 -6.63
CA GLN A 328 -4.35 18.45 -5.27
C GLN A 328 -3.35 18.93 -4.21
N PHE A 329 -2.05 18.73 -4.42
CA PHE A 329 -1.03 19.10 -3.44
C PHE A 329 -0.84 20.62 -3.29
N SER A 330 -1.03 21.38 -4.37
CA SER A 330 -0.94 22.85 -4.32
C SER A 330 -2.15 23.51 -3.66
N ASP A 331 -3.30 22.84 -3.62
CA ASP A 331 -4.51 23.40 -3.02
C ASP A 331 -4.36 23.59 -1.49
N PHE A 332 -3.35 23.00 -0.82
CA PHE A 332 -3.23 23.07 0.64
C PHE A 332 -1.77 23.11 1.18
N ASP A 333 -1.00 24.13 0.80
CA ASP A 333 0.32 24.45 1.37
C ASP A 333 1.32 23.28 1.41
N GLY A 334 1.17 22.35 0.45
CA GLY A 334 2.05 21.22 0.31
C GLY A 334 2.01 20.19 1.44
N ARG A 335 0.86 20.04 2.09
CA ARG A 335 0.58 18.86 2.94
C ARG A 335 -0.28 17.88 2.14
N PRO A 336 -0.06 16.56 2.25
CA PRO A 336 -0.93 15.58 1.60
C PRO A 336 -2.33 15.74 2.20
N ILE A 337 -3.31 16.01 1.33
CA ILE A 337 -4.68 16.18 1.76
C ILE A 337 -5.44 14.95 1.34
N PHE A 338 -6.05 14.37 2.34
CA PHE A 338 -7.42 13.89 2.29
C PHE A 338 -8.14 14.24 0.98
N ARG A 339 -8.67 13.25 0.25
CA ARG A 339 -9.39 13.45 -1.04
C ARG A 339 -10.72 14.21 -0.93
N GLY A 340 -10.91 15.04 0.10
CA GLY A 340 -12.09 15.86 0.33
C GLY A 340 -13.29 15.09 0.90
N PHE A 341 -13.13 13.84 1.36
CA PHE A 341 -14.26 13.02 1.83
C PHE A 341 -14.88 13.47 3.16
N GLY A 342 -15.90 14.32 3.15
CA GLY A 342 -16.86 14.36 4.26
C GLY A 342 -16.92 15.64 5.09
N PHE A 343 -15.92 16.50 5.01
CA PHE A 343 -16.10 17.90 5.35
C PHE A 343 -15.32 18.69 4.31
N SER A 344 -16.03 19.31 3.36
CA SER A 344 -15.53 20.57 2.82
C SER A 344 -15.28 21.42 4.06
N ASN A 345 -14.00 21.67 4.34
CA ASN A 345 -13.62 22.58 5.39
C ASN A 345 -14.46 23.83 5.14
N GLY A 346 -15.34 24.25 6.05
CA GLY A 346 -16.10 25.50 5.88
C GLY A 346 -15.20 26.71 5.57
N GLU A 347 -13.89 26.54 5.74
CA GLU A 347 -12.83 27.26 5.07
C GLU A 347 -12.64 26.76 3.62
N LEU A 348 -13.35 27.40 2.69
CA LEU A 348 -12.89 27.47 1.30
C LEU A 348 -11.51 28.13 1.32
N ILE A 349 -10.44 27.35 1.42
CA ILE A 349 -9.09 27.89 1.27
C ILE A 349 -8.91 28.16 -0.22
N VAL A 350 -9.34 29.35 -0.67
CA VAL A 350 -9.04 29.88 -1.99
C VAL A 350 -7.57 30.28 -1.97
N MET A 351 -6.67 29.30 -2.08
CA MET A 351 -5.29 29.60 -2.44
C MET A 351 -5.24 29.82 -3.95
N ALA A 352 -4.44 30.80 -4.38
CA ALA A 352 -4.07 30.93 -5.77
C ALA A 352 -3.28 29.67 -6.17
N ASN A 353 -3.97 28.70 -6.80
CA ASN A 353 -3.35 27.46 -7.22
C ASN A 353 -2.50 27.73 -8.49
N PRO A 354 -1.17 27.54 -8.46
CA PRO A 354 -0.32 27.70 -9.64
C PRO A 354 -0.52 26.59 -10.69
N TYR A 355 -1.21 25.50 -10.36
CA TYR A 355 -1.49 24.37 -11.24
C TYR A 355 -2.96 24.35 -11.68
N SER A 356 -3.17 24.47 -12.99
CA SER A 356 -4.47 24.21 -13.61
C SER A 356 -4.66 22.70 -13.83
N ASP A 357 -5.86 22.20 -13.59
CA ASP A 357 -6.25 20.82 -13.94
C ASP A 357 -6.40 20.58 -15.46
N ALA A 358 -6.14 21.58 -16.30
CA ALA A 358 -6.26 21.49 -17.75
C ALA A 358 -5.42 20.36 -18.36
N GLU A 359 -4.17 20.18 -17.89
CA GLU A 359 -3.30 19.10 -18.39
C GLU A 359 -3.82 17.72 -17.96
N ALA A 360 -4.24 17.57 -16.71
CA ALA A 360 -4.86 16.34 -16.23
C ALA A 360 -6.15 16.02 -17.01
N TRP A 361 -6.98 17.02 -17.27
CA TRP A 361 -8.21 16.90 -18.06
C TRP A 361 -7.94 16.47 -19.50
N ARG A 362 -6.95 17.09 -20.16
CA ARG A 362 -6.55 16.73 -21.51
C ARG A 362 -6.03 15.29 -21.57
N ALA A 363 -5.17 14.92 -20.63
CA ALA A 363 -4.56 13.59 -20.57
C ALA A 363 -5.58 12.48 -20.28
N VAL A 364 -6.53 12.70 -19.35
CA VAL A 364 -7.55 11.68 -19.05
C VAL A 364 -8.52 11.48 -20.22
N ASN A 365 -8.84 12.55 -20.95
CA ASN A 365 -9.62 12.43 -22.18
C ASN A 365 -8.86 11.70 -23.29
N ALA A 366 -7.54 11.89 -23.40
CA ALA A 366 -6.71 11.12 -24.32
C ALA A 366 -6.70 9.62 -23.97
N ALA A 367 -6.60 9.28 -22.68
CA ALA A 367 -6.71 7.89 -22.22
C ALA A 367 -8.06 7.27 -22.62
N LEU A 368 -9.16 7.97 -22.37
CA LEU A 368 -10.52 7.50 -22.67
C LEU A 368 -10.87 7.50 -24.16
N ALA A 369 -10.17 8.28 -24.98
CA ALA A 369 -10.31 8.21 -26.43
C ALA A 369 -9.68 6.92 -27.01
N ILE A 370 -8.65 6.39 -26.33
CA ILE A 370 -7.98 5.13 -26.70
C ILE A 370 -8.75 3.94 -26.13
N ASP A 371 -9.12 4.00 -24.86
CA ASP A 371 -9.91 2.99 -24.17
C ASP A 371 -11.06 3.64 -23.37
N PRO A 372 -12.27 3.73 -23.95
CA PRO A 372 -13.43 4.28 -23.26
C PRO A 372 -13.83 3.51 -22.01
N GLY A 373 -13.43 2.25 -21.88
CA GLY A 373 -13.72 1.37 -20.75
C GLY A 373 -12.67 1.41 -19.63
N HIS A 374 -11.62 2.23 -19.76
CA HIS A 374 -10.52 2.26 -18.80
C HIS A 374 -10.99 2.75 -17.42
N ALA A 375 -11.22 1.82 -16.49
CA ALA A 375 -11.85 2.07 -15.19
C ALA A 375 -11.16 3.19 -14.38
N GLN A 376 -9.82 3.16 -14.26
CA GLN A 376 -9.13 4.20 -13.48
C GLN A 376 -9.21 5.59 -14.13
N ALA A 377 -9.28 5.67 -15.47
CA ALA A 377 -9.40 6.93 -16.19
C ALA A 377 -10.82 7.49 -16.10
N LEU A 378 -11.86 6.65 -16.19
CA LEU A 378 -13.26 7.03 -15.94
C LEU A 378 -13.41 7.61 -14.53
N ARG A 379 -12.88 6.92 -13.52
CA ARG A 379 -12.86 7.36 -12.13
C ARG A 379 -12.13 8.69 -11.96
N LEU A 380 -10.93 8.84 -12.53
CA LEU A 380 -10.15 10.09 -12.44
C LEU A 380 -10.86 11.26 -13.12
N LYS A 381 -11.47 11.04 -14.28
CA LYS A 381 -12.25 12.08 -14.98
C LYS A 381 -13.43 12.54 -14.12
N ALA A 382 -14.15 11.61 -13.50
CA ALA A 382 -15.23 11.94 -12.59
C ALA A 382 -14.74 12.69 -11.34
N GLU A 383 -13.58 12.32 -10.79
CA GLU A 383 -12.95 13.03 -9.67
C GLU A 383 -12.58 14.48 -10.04
N ILE A 384 -11.98 14.72 -11.21
CA ILE A 384 -11.67 16.06 -11.71
C ILE A 384 -12.95 16.87 -11.88
N MET A 385 -14.00 16.30 -12.48
CA MET A 385 -15.29 16.98 -12.65
C MET A 385 -15.92 17.34 -11.30
N LEU A 386 -15.93 16.41 -10.35
CA LEU A 386 -16.47 16.67 -9.02
C LEU A 386 -15.70 17.79 -8.32
N ALA A 387 -14.37 17.78 -8.38
CA ALA A 387 -13.55 18.84 -7.79
C ALA A 387 -13.80 20.21 -8.43
N ARG A 388 -14.06 20.28 -9.74
CA ARG A 388 -14.45 21.52 -10.42
C ARG A 388 -15.81 22.04 -9.94
N LEU A 389 -16.79 21.16 -9.77
CA LEU A 389 -18.11 21.53 -9.25
C LEU A 389 -18.02 22.08 -7.83
N VAL A 390 -17.26 21.40 -6.96
CA VAL A 390 -17.03 21.85 -5.58
C VAL A 390 -16.35 23.22 -5.55
N ARG A 391 -15.33 23.45 -6.39
CA ARG A 391 -14.67 24.77 -6.48
C ARG A 391 -15.58 25.87 -7.01
N ALA A 392 -16.46 25.55 -7.96
CA ALA A 392 -17.45 26.49 -8.48
C ALA A 392 -18.50 26.86 -7.43
N GLY A 393 -18.73 25.98 -6.45
CA GLY A 393 -19.66 26.22 -5.34
C GLY A 393 -21.11 26.30 -5.79
N ASN A 394 -21.48 25.66 -6.91
CA ASN A 394 -22.81 25.73 -7.50
C ASN A 394 -23.53 24.37 -7.43
N PRO A 395 -24.13 24.01 -6.28
CA PRO A 395 -24.80 22.71 -6.11
C PRO A 395 -26.04 22.52 -7.00
N GLU A 396 -26.57 23.61 -7.57
CA GLU A 396 -27.74 23.60 -8.46
C GLU A 396 -27.43 23.12 -9.89
N ASP A 397 -26.16 22.91 -10.26
CA ASP A 397 -25.75 22.36 -11.56
C ASP A 397 -26.02 20.83 -11.67
N ASP A 398 -27.28 20.44 -11.47
CA ASP A 398 -27.81 19.07 -11.50
C ASP A 398 -27.25 18.19 -12.64
N PRO A 399 -27.22 18.65 -13.91
CA PRO A 399 -26.75 17.84 -15.02
C PRO A 399 -25.29 17.39 -14.91
N ASP A 400 -24.42 18.18 -14.29
CA ASP A 400 -23.00 17.86 -14.20
C ASP A 400 -22.69 16.89 -13.05
N TYR A 401 -23.41 17.00 -11.93
CA TYR A 401 -23.37 15.98 -10.88
C TYR A 401 -23.91 14.63 -11.38
N ASP A 402 -24.97 14.64 -12.21
CA ASP A 402 -25.48 13.42 -12.84
C ASP A 402 -24.46 12.78 -13.79
N ARG A 403 -23.70 13.58 -14.55
CA ARG A 403 -22.59 13.09 -15.40
C ARG A 403 -21.48 12.46 -14.58
N VAL A 404 -21.09 13.07 -13.45
CA VAL A 404 -20.12 12.49 -12.50
C VAL A 404 -20.62 11.12 -12.02
N ARG A 405 -21.87 11.06 -11.55
CA ARG A 405 -22.50 9.83 -11.07
C ARG A 405 -22.61 8.75 -12.15
N ALA A 406 -22.92 9.13 -13.39
CA ALA A 406 -23.03 8.18 -14.50
C ALA A 406 -21.69 7.47 -14.80
N MET A 407 -20.56 8.18 -14.68
CA MET A 407 -19.23 7.58 -14.85
C MET A 407 -18.84 6.67 -13.67
N LEU A 408 -19.23 7.04 -12.45
CA LEU A 408 -18.84 6.32 -11.24
C LEU A 408 -19.73 5.11 -10.93
N ALA A 409 -21.03 5.19 -11.23
CA ALA A 409 -22.01 4.17 -10.83
C ALA A 409 -21.66 2.74 -11.28
N PRO A 410 -21.17 2.48 -12.52
CA PRO A 410 -20.77 1.13 -12.91
C PRO A 410 -19.63 0.58 -12.05
N LEU A 411 -18.65 1.41 -11.72
CA LEU A 411 -17.50 1.04 -10.88
C LEU A 411 -17.91 0.89 -9.42
N ALA A 412 -18.74 1.78 -8.90
CA ALA A 412 -19.23 1.77 -7.52
C ALA A 412 -20.06 0.53 -7.16
N ARG A 413 -20.60 -0.18 -8.16
CA ARG A 413 -21.29 -1.48 -7.95
C ARG A 413 -20.34 -2.61 -7.55
N ASP A 414 -19.05 -2.46 -7.79
CA ASP A 414 -17.99 -3.36 -7.33
C ASP A 414 -17.03 -2.59 -6.40
N PRO A 415 -17.48 -2.25 -5.18
CA PRO A 415 -16.70 -1.44 -4.24
C PRO A 415 -15.47 -2.18 -3.70
N GLU A 416 -15.40 -3.50 -3.86
CA GLU A 416 -14.25 -4.30 -3.43
C GLU A 416 -13.06 -4.02 -4.35
N ARG A 417 -13.30 -4.00 -5.67
CA ARG A 417 -12.27 -3.71 -6.68
C ARG A 417 -12.11 -2.21 -6.96
N HIS A 418 -13.17 -1.43 -6.79
CA HIS A 418 -13.20 0.01 -7.09
C HIS A 418 -13.68 0.86 -5.88
N PRO A 419 -13.05 0.73 -4.70
CA PRO A 419 -13.52 1.38 -3.48
C PRO A 419 -13.51 2.91 -3.59
N LEU A 420 -12.51 3.46 -4.28
CA LEU A 420 -12.43 4.90 -4.52
C LEU A 420 -13.56 5.43 -5.40
N ALA A 421 -14.05 4.62 -6.36
CA ALA A 421 -15.21 5.02 -7.17
C ALA A 421 -16.49 5.01 -6.32
N ALA A 422 -16.65 4.03 -5.43
CA ALA A 422 -17.77 3.99 -4.48
C ALA A 422 -17.76 5.18 -3.52
N ALA A 423 -16.58 5.54 -2.99
CA ALA A 423 -16.43 6.71 -2.13
C ALA A 423 -16.77 8.02 -2.86
N LEU A 424 -16.25 8.22 -4.08
CA LEU A 424 -16.56 9.40 -4.90
C LEU A 424 -18.04 9.44 -5.32
N TYR A 425 -18.64 8.27 -5.60
CA TYR A 425 -20.06 8.19 -5.96
C TYR A 425 -20.95 8.67 -4.81
N HIS A 426 -20.67 8.21 -3.59
CA HIS A 426 -21.33 8.72 -2.38
C HIS A 426 -21.07 10.22 -2.19
N GLN A 427 -19.82 10.65 -2.30
CA GLN A 427 -19.41 12.05 -2.11
C GLN A 427 -20.14 13.00 -3.09
N SER A 428 -20.39 12.57 -4.33
CA SER A 428 -21.06 13.40 -5.33
C SER A 428 -22.47 13.85 -4.93
N TYR A 429 -23.20 13.07 -4.11
CA TYR A 429 -24.49 13.50 -3.57
C TYR A 429 -24.32 14.53 -2.46
N ILE A 430 -23.37 14.30 -1.56
CA ILE A 430 -23.05 15.19 -0.44
C ILE A 430 -22.63 16.57 -0.95
N GLU A 431 -21.74 16.62 -1.93
CA GLU A 431 -21.27 17.88 -2.51
C GLU A 431 -22.35 18.62 -3.30
N GLN A 432 -23.42 17.92 -3.70
CA GLN A 432 -24.60 18.53 -4.30
C GLN A 432 -25.61 19.02 -3.25
N GLY A 433 -25.36 18.78 -1.95
CA GLY A 433 -26.35 19.04 -0.90
C GLY A 433 -27.54 18.07 -0.91
N ARG A 434 -27.41 16.92 -1.57
CA ARG A 434 -28.44 15.87 -1.61
C ARG A 434 -28.12 14.74 -0.64
N GLU A 435 -29.17 14.15 -0.08
CA GLU A 435 -29.02 12.93 0.70
C GLU A 435 -28.61 11.76 -0.22
N PRO A 436 -27.49 11.06 0.08
CA PRO A 436 -27.07 9.91 -0.72
C PRO A 436 -28.09 8.76 -0.60
N PRO A 437 -28.42 8.07 -1.71
CA PRO A 437 -29.30 6.92 -1.66
C PRO A 437 -28.68 5.77 -0.87
N GLU A 438 -29.52 4.88 -0.33
CA GLU A 438 -29.08 3.72 0.46
C GLU A 438 -28.06 2.84 -0.27
N ALA A 439 -28.19 2.70 -1.59
CA ALA A 439 -27.22 1.98 -2.40
C ALA A 439 -25.82 2.61 -2.33
N ALA A 440 -25.70 3.94 -2.44
CA ALA A 440 -24.42 4.64 -2.39
C ALA A 440 -23.78 4.53 -1.00
N PHE A 441 -24.58 4.61 0.07
CA PHE A 441 -24.10 4.40 1.43
C PHE A 441 -23.56 2.99 1.64
N ARG A 442 -24.30 1.95 1.23
CA ARG A 442 -23.84 0.55 1.34
C ARG A 442 -22.58 0.28 0.52
N GLN A 443 -22.44 0.91 -0.65
CA GLN A 443 -21.23 0.81 -1.47
C GLN A 443 -20.02 1.44 -0.78
N LEU A 444 -20.17 2.62 -0.16
CA LEU A 444 -19.12 3.23 0.65
C LEU A 444 -18.77 2.38 1.88
N ALA A 445 -19.78 1.82 2.55
CA ALA A 445 -19.56 0.89 3.65
C ALA A 445 -18.71 -0.30 3.20
N GLN A 446 -19.08 -0.99 2.12
CA GLN A 446 -18.32 -2.13 1.60
C GLN A 446 -16.90 -1.74 1.15
N ALA A 447 -16.74 -0.54 0.57
CA ALA A 447 -15.43 -0.01 0.19
C ALA A 447 -14.49 0.10 1.40
N PHE A 448 -14.99 0.63 2.53
CA PHE A 448 -14.24 0.65 3.79
C PHE A 448 -14.03 -0.76 4.34
N MET A 449 -15.08 -1.60 4.40
CA MET A 449 -15.01 -2.90 5.07
C MET A 449 -14.02 -3.86 4.42
N THR A 450 -13.81 -3.74 3.11
CA THR A 450 -12.86 -4.55 2.34
C THR A 450 -11.49 -3.89 2.13
N ASN A 451 -11.34 -2.64 2.57
CA ASN A 451 -10.09 -1.87 2.51
C ASN A 451 -9.86 -1.05 3.80
N PRO A 452 -9.90 -1.67 5.00
CA PRO A 452 -9.91 -0.92 6.27
C PRO A 452 -8.57 -0.24 6.59
N GLY A 453 -7.50 -0.59 5.86
CA GLY A 453 -6.18 0.02 5.94
C GLY A 453 -6.04 1.34 5.18
N VAL A 454 -7.05 1.72 4.39
CA VAL A 454 -7.09 3.01 3.69
C VAL A 454 -7.85 4.01 4.56
N GLY A 455 -7.11 4.93 5.20
CA GLY A 455 -7.69 5.91 6.13
C GLY A 455 -8.76 6.80 5.49
N ASP A 456 -8.64 7.14 4.19
CA ASP A 456 -9.64 7.92 3.46
C ASP A 456 -11.03 7.28 3.51
N PHE A 457 -11.11 5.96 3.31
CA PHE A 457 -12.40 5.25 3.30
C PHE A 457 -13.00 5.16 4.69
N ARG A 458 -12.17 4.96 5.72
CA ARG A 458 -12.60 4.96 7.12
C ARG A 458 -13.24 6.29 7.50
N TYR A 459 -12.55 7.40 7.22
CA TYR A 459 -13.06 8.72 7.55
C TYR A 459 -14.32 9.07 6.74
N ALA A 460 -14.32 8.76 5.45
CA ALA A 460 -15.48 8.95 4.58
C ALA A 460 -16.72 8.24 5.14
N TYR A 461 -16.56 6.98 5.54
CA TYR A 461 -17.63 6.18 6.11
C TYR A 461 -18.07 6.70 7.48
N ALA A 462 -17.12 7.06 8.37
CA ALA A 462 -17.43 7.66 9.67
C ALA A 462 -18.25 8.95 9.52
N THR A 463 -17.92 9.81 8.55
CA THR A 463 -18.70 11.01 8.24
C THR A 463 -20.08 10.65 7.71
N ALA A 464 -20.19 9.68 6.82
CA ALA A 464 -21.48 9.23 6.29
C ALA A 464 -22.41 8.69 7.38
N LEU A 465 -21.88 7.91 8.33
CA LEU A 465 -22.59 7.45 9.52
C LEU A 465 -23.10 8.61 10.37
N SER A 466 -22.25 9.61 10.61
CA SER A 466 -22.60 10.80 11.39
C SER A 466 -23.78 11.56 10.76
N ARG A 467 -23.74 11.79 9.44
CA ARG A 467 -24.81 12.47 8.69
C ARG A 467 -26.15 11.74 8.72
N ARG A 468 -26.13 10.41 8.87
CA ARG A 468 -27.32 9.55 9.03
C ARG A 468 -27.78 9.41 10.48
N GLY A 469 -27.19 10.16 11.41
CA GLY A 469 -27.54 10.10 12.83
C GLY A 469 -26.98 8.88 13.56
N GLN A 470 -26.14 8.05 12.93
CA GLN A 470 -25.49 6.89 13.53
C GLN A 470 -24.25 7.33 14.34
N LYS A 471 -24.47 8.25 15.29
CA LYS A 471 -23.41 8.97 16.01
C LYS A 471 -22.48 8.04 16.80
N GLY A 472 -22.99 6.95 17.35
CA GLY A 472 -22.19 5.99 18.11
C GLY A 472 -21.12 5.30 17.27
N GLU A 473 -21.53 4.75 16.12
CA GLU A 473 -20.62 4.08 15.17
C GLU A 473 -19.64 5.08 14.54
N ALA A 474 -20.14 6.25 14.13
CA ALA A 474 -19.32 7.33 13.62
C ALA A 474 -18.23 7.73 14.62
N ARG A 475 -18.61 7.96 15.88
CA ARG A 475 -17.69 8.31 16.95
C ARG A 475 -16.65 7.21 17.18
N GLY A 476 -17.05 5.94 17.18
CA GLY A 476 -16.12 4.81 17.33
C GLY A 476 -15.03 4.80 16.24
N LEU A 477 -15.42 4.98 14.98
CA LEU A 477 -14.47 5.05 13.88
C LEU A 477 -13.55 6.29 13.97
N LEU A 478 -14.09 7.47 14.29
CA LEU A 478 -13.29 8.69 14.45
C LEU A 478 -12.30 8.59 15.62
N VAL A 479 -12.74 8.05 16.77
CA VAL A 479 -11.87 7.83 17.94
C VAL A 479 -10.72 6.90 17.60
N SER A 480 -10.95 5.87 16.77
CA SER A 480 -9.89 4.96 16.31
C SER A 480 -8.79 5.63 15.48
N MET A 481 -9.04 6.84 14.99
CA MET A 481 -8.11 7.62 14.16
C MET A 481 -7.36 8.69 14.95
N LEU A 482 -7.62 8.84 16.26
CA LEU A 482 -6.99 9.89 17.08
C LEU A 482 -5.48 9.73 17.26
N ASN A 483 -4.96 8.51 17.09
CA ASN A 483 -3.53 8.22 17.11
C ASN A 483 -2.92 8.07 15.71
N ASP A 484 -3.70 8.28 14.65
CA ASP A 484 -3.22 8.22 13.27
C ASP A 484 -2.57 9.55 12.87
N PRO A 485 -1.30 9.58 12.43
CA PRO A 485 -0.59 10.82 12.10
C PRO A 485 -1.20 11.60 10.94
N GLY A 486 -1.84 10.92 9.98
CA GLY A 486 -2.47 11.56 8.82
C GLY A 486 -3.88 12.04 9.10
N PHE A 487 -4.59 11.38 10.02
CA PHE A 487 -6.02 11.62 10.25
C PHE A 487 -6.38 12.20 11.62
N GLN A 488 -5.46 12.26 12.58
CA GLN A 488 -5.72 12.76 13.94
C GLN A 488 -6.39 14.14 13.94
N ALA A 489 -5.87 15.10 13.19
CA ALA A 489 -6.42 16.46 13.15
C ALA A 489 -7.83 16.52 12.52
N ALA A 490 -8.10 15.68 11.50
CA ALA A 490 -9.41 15.59 10.89
C ALA A 490 -10.41 14.91 11.84
N ALA A 491 -9.99 13.82 12.50
CA ALA A 491 -10.79 13.10 13.47
C ALA A 491 -11.19 13.97 14.66
N TRP A 492 -10.27 14.76 15.21
CA TRP A 492 -10.57 15.73 16.28
C TRP A 492 -11.66 16.72 15.86
N ARG A 493 -11.50 17.38 14.69
CA ARG A 493 -12.50 18.33 14.18
C ARG A 493 -13.87 17.68 13.98
N ALA A 494 -13.92 16.48 13.42
CA ALA A 494 -15.18 15.76 13.23
C ALA A 494 -15.83 15.36 14.58
N LEU A 495 -15.05 15.04 15.60
CA LEU A 495 -15.53 14.73 16.95
C LEU A 495 -16.04 15.96 17.72
N GLU A 496 -15.51 17.15 17.44
CA GLU A 496 -16.02 18.41 17.99
C GLU A 496 -17.37 18.79 17.38
N VAL A 497 -17.52 18.66 16.06
CA VAL A 497 -18.78 18.97 15.35
C VAL A 497 -19.91 17.98 15.66
N THR A 498 -19.58 16.77 16.11
CA THR A 498 -20.58 15.72 16.41
C THR A 498 -21.09 15.72 17.86
N GLN A 499 -20.44 16.47 18.74
CA GLN A 499 -20.93 16.79 20.10
C GLN A 499 -22.06 17.80 20.02
#